data_AF-A0A953TJR5-F1
#
_entry.id   AF-A0A953TJR5-F1
#
_cell.length_a   1.000
_cell.length_b   1.000
_cell.length_c   1.000
_cell.angle_alpha   90.00
_cell.angle_beta   90.00
_cell.angle_gamma   90.00
#
_symmetry.space_group_name_H-M   'P 1'
#
loop_
_entity.id
_entity.type
_entity.pdbx_description
1 polymer ?
#
loop_
_entity_poly.entity_id
_entity_poly.type
_entity_poly.pdbx_seq_one_letter_code
_entity_poly.pdbx_strand_id
1 'polypeptide(L)'
;MKAAAAVLLLVIAGVIAPRATGQERDEEIVANIAAGRVIIHAASEGIAFAVIEQAAEGGSLPPRVISINSTHIAVLFGAIEWQIPAGSKPLRVERGLPQIPGTRRESEESSDLEFIGVAFLEKLRDLAGRLHHKIDLGPEEPILQLVVIGYGPEGYGPEVWLYDYHVKQEALRGDYFQTKVLRPRTTQLYPPEKGAPRTLVEAAYPPGAVAPGLLERIERNDPAVARIAGSEKKFDRVVEKIRAGKAQSANPDDAAEFLRIMVVPIAGKGRFAVGTFKENRGFDWLLPPEEPVEKAVEDKKRPPEAPTLRRKPQP
;
A
#
# COMPACT_ATOMS: atom_id res chain seq x y z
N MET A 1 11.91 -6.81 -92.37
CA MET A 1 12.44 -5.43 -92.33
C MET A 1 11.30 -4.46 -92.07
N LYS A 2 11.19 -3.93 -90.84
CA LYS A 2 10.84 -2.56 -90.47
C LYS A 2 10.53 -2.54 -88.97
N ALA A 3 11.40 -1.85 -88.24
CA ALA A 3 11.24 -1.48 -86.84
C ALA A 3 10.41 -0.19 -86.75
N ALA A 4 9.63 -0.04 -85.68
CA ALA A 4 9.24 1.22 -85.02
C ALA A 4 8.33 0.83 -83.84
N ALA A 5 8.82 0.89 -82.60
CA ALA A 5 8.90 2.07 -81.71
C ALA A 5 7.62 2.24 -80.86
N ALA A 6 7.86 2.13 -79.55
CA ALA A 6 6.96 2.22 -78.39
C ALA A 6 5.99 3.39 -78.38
N VAL A 7 4.83 3.21 -77.72
CA VAL A 7 4.36 4.11 -76.64
C VAL A 7 3.67 3.28 -75.55
N LEU A 8 4.11 3.60 -74.33
CA LEU A 8 3.77 3.14 -72.99
C LEU A 8 2.36 3.57 -72.55
N LEU A 9 1.57 2.67 -71.96
CA LEU A 9 0.60 3.06 -70.92
C LEU A 9 0.38 1.91 -69.95
N LEU A 10 0.97 2.10 -68.77
CA LEU A 10 1.03 1.18 -67.64
C LEU A 10 -0.14 1.52 -66.71
N VAL A 11 -1.21 0.72 -66.70
CA VAL A 11 -2.27 0.79 -65.67
C VAL A 11 -2.04 -0.36 -64.70
N ILE A 12 -1.23 -0.12 -63.67
CA ILE A 12 -1.14 -1.03 -62.52
C ILE A 12 -2.36 -0.75 -61.65
N ALA A 13 -3.40 -1.57 -61.82
CA ALA A 13 -4.49 -1.65 -60.85
C ALA A 13 -3.94 -2.30 -59.57
N GLY A 14 -3.76 -1.49 -58.54
CA GLY A 14 -3.31 -1.93 -57.23
C GLY A 14 -4.37 -2.80 -56.56
N VAL A 15 -4.10 -4.11 -56.46
CA VAL A 15 -4.68 -4.95 -55.41
C VAL A 15 -3.68 -4.95 -54.27
N ILE A 16 -3.82 -3.96 -53.40
CA ILE A 16 -3.21 -3.96 -52.08
C ILE A 16 -3.93 -5.07 -51.31
N ALA A 17 -3.29 -6.24 -51.22
CA ALA A 17 -3.70 -7.24 -50.24
C ALA A 17 -3.70 -6.56 -48.86
N PRO A 18 -4.76 -6.74 -48.04
CA PRO A 18 -4.84 -6.10 -46.74
C PRO A 18 -3.63 -6.56 -45.94
N ARG A 19 -2.76 -5.61 -45.60
CA ARG A 19 -1.82 -5.79 -44.50
C ARG A 19 -2.67 -6.25 -43.33
N ALA A 20 -2.33 -7.44 -42.81
CA ALA A 20 -2.83 -7.92 -41.55
C ALA A 20 -2.91 -6.73 -40.60
N THR A 21 -4.15 -6.41 -40.21
CA THR A 21 -4.47 -5.48 -39.14
C THR A 21 -3.45 -5.74 -38.04
N GLY A 22 -2.68 -4.70 -37.70
CA GLY A 22 -1.74 -4.77 -36.61
C GLY A 22 -2.44 -5.45 -35.44
N GLN A 23 -1.80 -6.47 -34.88
CA GLN A 23 -2.04 -6.79 -33.48
C GLN A 23 -1.94 -5.45 -32.75
N GLU A 24 -3.09 -4.93 -32.32
CA GLU A 24 -3.13 -4.16 -31.09
C GLU A 24 -2.32 -4.99 -30.12
N ARG A 25 -1.10 -4.53 -29.83
CA ARG A 25 -0.37 -5.09 -28.71
C ARG A 25 -1.31 -4.85 -27.55
N ASP A 26 -1.80 -5.94 -26.94
CA ASP A 26 -2.53 -5.91 -25.69
C ASP A 26 -1.73 -5.04 -24.73
N GLU A 27 -2.16 -3.80 -24.65
CA GLU A 27 -1.49 -2.75 -23.92
C GLU A 27 -1.81 -3.07 -22.45
N GLU A 28 -0.88 -3.74 -21.77
CA GLU A 28 -1.06 -4.31 -20.43
C GLU A 28 -0.98 -3.23 -19.34
N ILE A 29 -2.06 -3.08 -18.55
CA ILE A 29 -1.98 -2.32 -17.30
C ILE A 29 -1.19 -3.16 -16.28
N VAL A 30 0.02 -2.71 -15.97
CA VAL A 30 0.89 -3.34 -14.97
C VAL A 30 0.73 -2.62 -13.64
N ALA A 31 0.42 -3.34 -12.56
CA ALA A 31 0.48 -2.76 -11.23
C ALA A 31 1.70 -3.26 -10.44
N ASN A 32 2.44 -2.34 -9.83
CA ASN A 32 3.47 -2.66 -8.85
C ASN A 32 2.84 -2.71 -7.45
N ILE A 33 3.14 -3.79 -6.74
CA ILE A 33 2.55 -4.08 -5.44
C ILE A 33 3.45 -3.52 -4.32
N ALA A 34 2.87 -2.74 -3.41
CA ALA A 34 3.46 -2.45 -2.12
C ALA A 34 3.15 -3.58 -1.14
N ALA A 35 4.19 -4.34 -0.80
CA ALA A 35 4.11 -5.47 0.11
C ALA A 35 5.02 -5.23 1.31
N GLY A 36 4.55 -5.63 2.48
CA GLY A 36 5.21 -5.28 3.71
C GLY A 36 4.33 -5.38 4.93
N ARG A 37 4.78 -4.73 5.99
CA ARG A 37 4.03 -4.57 7.23
C ARG A 37 4.18 -3.17 7.79
N VAL A 38 3.20 -2.76 8.59
CA VAL A 38 3.29 -1.62 9.49
C VAL A 38 3.20 -2.11 10.92
N ILE A 39 4.09 -1.62 11.77
CA ILE A 39 4.08 -1.83 13.22
C ILE A 39 3.72 -0.49 13.85
N ILE A 40 2.74 -0.47 14.74
CA ILE A 40 2.19 0.73 15.35
C ILE A 40 2.20 0.56 16.86
N HIS A 41 2.74 1.56 17.54
CA HIS A 41 2.79 1.65 18.98
C HIS A 41 2.10 2.94 19.43
N ALA A 42 0.84 2.81 19.87
CA ALA A 42 0.17 3.88 20.59
C ALA A 42 0.76 3.98 22.00
N ALA A 43 1.42 5.10 22.31
CA ALA A 43 1.98 5.45 23.62
C ALA A 43 1.15 6.58 24.26
N SER A 44 1.55 7.09 25.43
CA SER A 44 0.69 7.95 26.24
C SER A 44 0.27 9.26 25.56
N GLU A 45 1.18 9.86 24.79
CA GLU A 45 1.00 11.17 24.14
C GLU A 45 1.55 11.17 22.71
N GLY A 46 1.60 10.00 22.09
CA GLY A 46 2.17 9.86 20.75
C GLY A 46 1.98 8.48 20.18
N ILE A 47 1.95 8.40 18.86
CA ILE A 47 1.96 7.16 18.12
C ILE A 47 3.33 7.06 17.45
N ALA A 48 4.07 5.98 17.72
CA ALA A 48 5.23 5.61 16.92
C ALA A 48 4.82 4.55 15.91
N PHE A 49 5.33 4.61 14.69
CA PHE A 49 5.06 3.58 13.70
C PHE A 49 6.29 3.31 12.83
N ALA A 50 6.36 2.09 12.30
CA ALA A 50 7.39 1.67 11.35
C ALA A 50 6.74 0.95 10.18
N VAL A 51 7.11 1.32 8.97
CA VAL A 51 6.74 0.61 7.75
C VAL A 51 7.95 -0.17 7.25
N ILE A 52 7.73 -1.43 6.90
CA ILE A 52 8.79 -2.37 6.53
C ILE A 52 8.38 -3.04 5.23
N GLU A 53 9.22 -2.92 4.21
CA GLU A 53 9.10 -3.68 2.98
C GLU A 53 9.33 -5.17 3.27
N GLN A 54 8.40 -5.98 2.78
CA GLN A 54 8.57 -7.42 2.70
C GLN A 54 8.21 -7.81 1.28
N ALA A 55 9.24 -8.11 0.49
CA ALA A 55 9.05 -8.46 -0.91
C ALA A 55 8.13 -9.68 -1.00
N ALA A 56 6.93 -9.47 -1.55
CA ALA A 56 6.04 -10.55 -1.95
C ALA A 56 6.45 -11.09 -3.33
N GLU A 57 7.01 -10.23 -4.19
CA GLU A 57 7.48 -10.60 -5.52
C GLU A 57 8.69 -9.75 -5.94
N GLY A 58 9.41 -10.19 -6.98
CA GLY A 58 10.57 -9.46 -7.50
C GLY A 58 10.17 -8.08 -8.01
N GLY A 59 10.54 -7.02 -7.29
CA GLY A 59 10.19 -5.64 -7.67
C GLY A 59 9.03 -5.02 -6.88
N SER A 60 8.60 -5.65 -5.78
CA SER A 60 7.71 -5.02 -4.79
C SER A 60 8.23 -3.64 -4.34
N LEU A 61 7.28 -2.78 -3.98
CA LEU A 61 7.55 -1.47 -3.41
C LEU A 61 7.42 -1.55 -1.88
N PRO A 62 8.08 -0.65 -1.12
CA PRO A 62 7.78 -0.49 0.29
C PRO A 62 6.35 0.07 0.46
N PRO A 63 5.68 -0.21 1.58
CA PRO A 63 4.45 0.48 1.94
C PRO A 63 4.62 2.00 1.90
N ARG A 64 3.59 2.73 1.48
CA ARG A 64 3.65 4.20 1.33
C ARG A 64 2.92 4.89 2.44
N VAL A 65 3.53 5.92 3.00
CA VAL A 65 2.92 6.78 4.02
C VAL A 65 2.47 8.08 3.38
N ILE A 66 1.22 8.48 3.63
CA ILE A 66 0.65 9.75 3.19
C ILE A 66 0.03 10.51 4.37
N SER A 67 0.04 11.83 4.28
CA SER A 67 -0.79 12.66 5.15
C SER A 67 -2.19 12.79 4.55
N ILE A 68 -3.21 12.47 5.35
CA ILE A 68 -4.61 12.62 4.98
C ILE A 68 -5.09 14.03 5.33
N ASN A 69 -4.86 14.40 6.60
CA ASN A 69 -5.21 15.68 7.19
C ASN A 69 -4.31 15.94 8.41
N SER A 70 -4.64 16.93 9.24
CA SER A 70 -3.86 17.29 10.43
C SER A 70 -3.93 16.27 11.57
N THR A 71 -4.93 15.37 11.56
CA THR A 71 -5.17 14.39 12.62
C THR A 71 -4.88 12.94 12.19
N HIS A 72 -4.65 12.70 10.90
CA HIS A 72 -4.51 11.37 10.32
C HIS A 72 -3.42 11.27 9.25
N ILE A 73 -2.72 10.15 9.28
CA ILE A 73 -1.91 9.63 8.18
C ILE A 73 -2.48 8.30 7.70
N ALA A 74 -2.04 7.84 6.53
CA ALA A 74 -2.37 6.53 6.00
C ALA A 74 -1.12 5.78 5.56
N VAL A 75 -1.10 4.47 5.77
CA VAL A 75 -0.16 3.54 5.15
C VAL A 75 -0.87 2.73 4.08
N LEU A 76 -0.36 2.78 2.84
CA LEU A 76 -0.92 2.08 1.69
C LEU A 76 -0.15 0.80 1.39
N PHE A 77 -0.91 -0.27 1.15
CA PHE A 77 -0.45 -1.56 0.64
C PHE A 77 -1.21 -1.96 -0.63
N GLY A 78 -0.73 -2.97 -1.35
CA GLY A 78 -1.37 -3.51 -2.53
C GLY A 78 -0.97 -2.81 -3.83
N ALA A 79 -1.86 -2.79 -4.82
CA ALA A 79 -1.61 -2.20 -6.12
C ALA A 79 -1.59 -0.67 -6.05
N ILE A 80 -0.43 -0.09 -5.71
CA ILE A 80 -0.29 1.36 -5.45
C ILE A 80 0.30 2.14 -6.63
N GLU A 81 0.92 1.48 -7.61
CA GLU A 81 1.49 2.11 -8.79
C GLU A 81 1.05 1.35 -10.03
N TRP A 82 0.46 2.06 -10.98
CA TRP A 82 -0.23 1.51 -12.15
C TRP A 82 0.37 2.08 -13.42
N GLN A 83 1.03 1.26 -14.22
CA GLN A 83 1.50 1.64 -15.55
C GLN A 83 0.33 1.53 -16.52
N ILE A 84 -0.09 2.67 -17.07
CA ILE A 84 -1.07 2.71 -18.15
C ILE A 84 -0.29 2.67 -19.48
N PRO A 85 -0.60 1.76 -20.40
CA PRO A 85 0.18 1.53 -21.61
C PRO A 85 0.36 2.76 -22.52
N ALA A 86 -0.68 3.60 -22.65
CA ALA A 86 -0.64 4.86 -23.39
C ALA A 86 -0.01 6.03 -22.60
N GLY A 87 0.41 5.81 -21.35
CA GLY A 87 0.96 6.82 -20.45
C GLY A 87 2.48 6.73 -20.32
N SER A 88 3.18 7.86 -20.46
CA SER A 88 4.64 7.91 -20.30
C SER A 88 5.11 7.80 -18.85
N LYS A 89 4.22 7.89 -17.85
CA LYS A 89 4.56 7.81 -16.43
C LYS A 89 3.60 6.87 -15.68
N PRO A 90 4.12 6.04 -14.74
CA PRO A 90 3.28 5.26 -13.85
C PRO A 90 2.35 6.18 -13.04
N LEU A 91 1.09 5.80 -12.97
CA LEU A 91 0.12 6.43 -12.09
C LEU A 91 0.32 5.93 -10.66
N ARG A 92 0.71 6.84 -9.79
CA ARG A 92 0.90 6.60 -8.36
C ARG A 92 -0.40 6.93 -7.61
N VAL A 93 -1.04 5.92 -7.01
CA VAL A 93 -2.34 6.08 -6.32
C VAL A 93 -2.23 7.16 -5.26
N GLU A 94 -1.14 7.18 -4.49
CA GLU A 94 -0.89 8.15 -3.42
C GLU A 94 -0.84 9.61 -3.89
N ARG A 95 -0.41 9.86 -5.13
CA ARG A 95 -0.31 11.23 -5.68
C ARG A 95 -1.65 11.77 -6.15
N GLY A 96 -2.60 10.88 -6.43
CA GLY A 96 -3.95 11.22 -6.88
C GLY A 96 -4.95 11.44 -5.75
N LEU A 97 -4.52 11.25 -4.49
CA LEU A 97 -5.43 11.33 -3.35
C LEU A 97 -5.69 12.79 -2.98
N PRO A 98 -6.98 13.16 -2.83
CA PRO A 98 -7.31 14.50 -2.37
C PRO A 98 -6.77 14.69 -0.94
N GLN A 99 -6.22 15.87 -0.66
CA GLN A 99 -6.08 16.31 0.72
C GLN A 99 -7.50 16.47 1.29
N ILE A 100 -7.83 15.67 2.28
CA ILE A 100 -9.16 15.69 2.88
C ILE A 100 -9.12 16.77 3.96
N PRO A 101 -9.86 17.89 3.83
CA PRO A 101 -9.93 18.85 4.92
C PRO A 101 -10.51 18.14 6.14
N GLY A 102 -9.84 18.22 7.29
CA GLY A 102 -10.39 17.71 8.54
C GLY A 102 -11.65 18.49 8.87
N THR A 103 -12.82 17.94 8.59
CA THR A 103 -14.08 18.59 8.91
C THR A 103 -14.32 18.47 10.40
N ARG A 104 -14.00 19.54 11.13
CA ARG A 104 -14.46 19.75 12.50
C ARG A 104 -15.98 19.98 12.49
N ARG A 105 -16.77 18.95 12.19
CA ARG A 105 -18.22 18.93 12.40
C ARG A 105 -18.50 18.22 13.72
N GLU A 106 -19.18 18.93 14.61
CA GLU A 106 -19.33 18.70 16.05
C GLU A 106 -20.08 17.41 16.46
N SER A 107 -20.16 16.36 15.64
CA SER A 107 -20.99 15.20 16.02
C SER A 107 -20.68 13.82 15.42
N GLU A 108 -19.66 13.59 14.59
CA GLU A 108 -19.56 12.27 13.94
C GLU A 108 -18.12 11.80 13.65
N GLU A 109 -17.49 11.09 14.60
CA GLU A 109 -16.24 10.32 14.35
C GLU A 109 -16.42 9.33 13.19
N SER A 110 -17.63 8.74 13.09
CA SER A 110 -18.04 7.88 11.99
C SER A 110 -18.02 8.60 10.63
N SER A 111 -18.27 9.91 10.60
CA SER A 111 -18.42 10.68 9.36
C SER A 111 -17.06 11.02 8.75
N ASP A 112 -16.07 11.37 9.57
CA ASP A 112 -14.71 11.66 9.08
C ASP A 112 -14.01 10.40 8.57
N LEU A 113 -14.12 9.28 9.29
CA LEU A 113 -13.55 7.98 8.86
C LEU A 113 -14.28 7.38 7.65
N GLU A 114 -15.62 7.43 7.64
CA GLU A 114 -16.39 7.04 6.46
C GLU A 114 -16.04 7.93 5.26
N PHE A 115 -15.87 9.23 5.46
CA PHE A 115 -15.47 10.15 4.40
C PHE A 115 -14.08 9.80 3.84
N ILE A 116 -13.10 9.49 4.71
CA ILE A 116 -11.78 9.00 4.26
C ILE A 116 -11.93 7.75 3.39
N GLY A 117 -12.69 6.76 3.87
CA GLY A 117 -12.93 5.51 3.17
C GLY A 117 -13.58 5.71 1.80
N VAL A 118 -14.59 6.59 1.73
CA VAL A 118 -15.36 6.91 0.52
C VAL A 118 -14.55 7.75 -0.47
N ALA A 119 -13.84 8.78 -0.01
CA ALA A 119 -13.02 9.63 -0.88
C ALA A 119 -11.94 8.80 -1.59
N PHE A 120 -11.33 7.87 -0.87
CA PHE A 120 -10.38 6.93 -1.46
C PHE A 120 -11.06 5.93 -2.42
N LEU A 121 -12.25 5.42 -2.06
CA LEU A 121 -13.04 4.54 -2.92
C LEU A 121 -13.34 5.17 -4.28
N GLU A 122 -13.76 6.43 -4.30
CA GLU A 122 -14.09 7.15 -5.54
C GLU A 122 -12.89 7.25 -6.46
N LYS A 123 -11.72 7.60 -5.93
CA LYS A 123 -10.47 7.60 -6.71
C LYS A 123 -10.10 6.22 -7.20
N LEU A 124 -10.20 5.20 -6.34
CA LEU A 124 -9.89 3.83 -6.73
C LEU A 124 -10.84 3.32 -7.81
N ARG A 125 -12.12 3.72 -7.81
CA ARG A 125 -13.10 3.38 -8.86
C ARG A 125 -12.71 3.96 -10.22
N ASP A 126 -12.25 5.20 -10.26
CA ASP A 126 -11.79 5.85 -11.50
C ASP A 126 -10.59 5.09 -12.12
N LEU A 127 -9.73 4.53 -11.28
CA LEU A 127 -8.54 3.79 -11.71
C LEU A 127 -8.88 2.35 -12.10
N ALA A 128 -9.53 1.63 -11.20
CA ALA A 128 -9.90 0.25 -11.40
C ALA A 128 -10.91 0.08 -12.54
N GLY A 129 -11.74 1.08 -12.82
CA GLY A 129 -12.66 1.09 -13.95
C GLY A 129 -11.97 0.97 -15.32
N ARG A 130 -10.66 1.26 -15.39
CA ARG A 130 -9.83 1.08 -16.60
C ARG A 130 -9.26 -0.34 -16.73
N LEU A 131 -9.48 -1.19 -15.73
CA LEU A 131 -9.02 -2.58 -15.74
C LEU A 131 -10.02 -3.43 -16.49
N HIS A 132 -9.68 -3.71 -17.73
CA HIS A 132 -10.54 -4.43 -18.66
C HIS A 132 -10.14 -5.88 -18.89
N HIS A 133 -9.09 -6.35 -18.24
CA HIS A 133 -8.65 -7.73 -18.29
C HIS A 133 -8.92 -8.43 -16.96
N LYS A 134 -8.96 -9.76 -17.00
CA LYS A 134 -9.05 -10.57 -15.79
C LYS A 134 -7.86 -10.31 -14.88
N ILE A 135 -8.15 -10.03 -13.62
CA ILE A 135 -7.22 -9.88 -12.51
C ILE A 135 -7.20 -11.21 -11.74
N ASP A 136 -6.02 -11.64 -11.30
CA ASP A 136 -5.80 -12.85 -10.51
C ASP A 136 -5.50 -12.47 -9.05
N LEU A 137 -6.56 -12.11 -8.31
CA LEU A 137 -6.53 -11.91 -6.86
C LEU A 137 -7.23 -13.08 -6.17
N GLY A 138 -6.78 -13.43 -4.96
CA GLY A 138 -7.56 -14.31 -4.08
C GLY A 138 -8.97 -13.75 -3.81
N PRO A 139 -9.96 -14.61 -3.49
CA PRO A 139 -11.35 -14.16 -3.26
C PRO A 139 -11.48 -13.16 -2.10
N GLU A 140 -10.62 -13.25 -1.10
CA GLU A 140 -10.56 -12.34 0.05
C GLU A 140 -9.36 -11.38 -0.03
N GLU A 141 -8.58 -11.42 -1.10
CA GLU A 141 -7.40 -10.57 -1.26
C GLU A 141 -7.84 -9.18 -1.73
N PRO A 142 -7.60 -8.12 -0.93
CA PRO A 142 -7.93 -6.77 -1.36
C PRO A 142 -6.95 -6.32 -2.45
N ILE A 143 -7.46 -5.53 -3.40
CA ILE A 143 -6.63 -4.89 -4.42
C ILE A 143 -5.73 -3.82 -3.81
N LEU A 144 -6.19 -3.23 -2.70
CA LEU A 144 -5.52 -2.18 -1.95
C LEU A 144 -5.97 -2.22 -0.49
N GLN A 145 -5.03 -1.99 0.44
CA GLN A 145 -5.33 -1.76 1.84
C GLN A 145 -4.85 -0.39 2.29
N LEU A 146 -5.64 0.25 3.16
CA LEU A 146 -5.29 1.51 3.80
C LEU A 146 -5.32 1.32 5.32
N VAL A 147 -4.17 1.52 5.98
CA VAL A 147 -4.09 1.58 7.44
C VAL A 147 -4.06 3.05 7.85
N VAL A 148 -5.18 3.54 8.35
CA VAL A 148 -5.35 4.91 8.84
C VAL A 148 -4.87 4.96 10.29
N ILE A 149 -3.98 5.90 10.59
CA ILE A 149 -3.37 6.09 11.92
C ILE A 149 -3.57 7.55 12.30
N GLY A 150 -4.12 7.80 13.49
CA GLY A 150 -4.40 9.17 13.90
C GLY A 150 -5.00 9.29 15.28
N TYR A 151 -5.65 10.42 15.50
CA TYR A 151 -6.40 10.71 16.73
C TYR A 151 -7.86 10.98 16.39
N GLY A 152 -8.75 10.30 17.11
CA GLY A 152 -10.18 10.57 17.06
C GLY A 152 -10.50 11.95 17.67
N PRO A 153 -11.67 12.52 17.35
CA PRO A 153 -12.05 13.84 17.83
C PRO A 153 -12.28 13.88 19.35
N GLU A 154 -12.42 15.09 19.89
CA GLU A 154 -12.86 15.33 21.28
C GLU A 154 -12.07 14.60 22.38
N GLY A 155 -10.80 14.29 22.14
CA GLY A 155 -9.96 13.60 23.12
C GLY A 155 -10.23 12.10 23.22
N TYR A 156 -10.85 11.49 22.20
CA TYR A 156 -10.98 10.03 22.07
C TYR A 156 -9.64 9.31 22.20
N GLY A 157 -8.58 9.95 21.69
CA GLY A 157 -7.21 9.47 21.76
C GLY A 157 -6.80 8.75 20.46
N PRO A 158 -5.69 7.99 20.51
CA PRO A 158 -5.15 7.37 19.31
C PRO A 158 -6.10 6.30 18.76
N GLU A 159 -6.20 6.24 17.44
CA GLU A 159 -6.98 5.24 16.72
C GLU A 159 -6.23 4.70 15.50
N VAL A 160 -6.52 3.44 15.18
CA VAL A 160 -5.98 2.76 14.01
C VAL A 160 -7.08 1.97 13.35
N TRP A 161 -7.28 2.20 12.06
CA TRP A 161 -8.32 1.58 11.25
C TRP A 161 -7.74 0.96 9.99
N LEU A 162 -8.17 -0.26 9.67
CA LEU A 162 -7.87 -0.93 8.41
C LEU A 162 -9.07 -0.80 7.47
N TYR A 163 -8.80 -0.38 6.22
CA TYR A 163 -9.76 -0.36 5.12
C TYR A 163 -9.28 -1.32 4.03
N ASP A 164 -10.08 -2.33 3.75
CA ASP A 164 -9.82 -3.29 2.69
C ASP A 164 -10.69 -2.99 1.47
N TYR A 165 -10.06 -2.68 0.34
CA TYR A 165 -10.76 -2.46 -0.93
C TYR A 165 -10.72 -3.72 -1.78
N HIS A 166 -11.89 -4.35 -1.95
CA HIS A 166 -12.04 -5.53 -2.83
C HIS A 166 -12.62 -5.12 -4.19
N VAL A 167 -12.38 -5.97 -5.19
CA VAL A 167 -12.93 -5.80 -6.52
C VAL A 167 -13.79 -7.00 -6.92
N LYS A 168 -14.80 -6.75 -7.74
CA LYS A 168 -15.54 -7.77 -8.46
C LYS A 168 -15.36 -7.54 -9.95
N GLN A 169 -15.08 -8.62 -10.69
CA GLN A 169 -15.01 -8.57 -12.15
C GLN A 169 -16.20 -9.31 -12.75
N GLU A 170 -16.88 -8.64 -13.69
CA GLU A 170 -17.96 -9.21 -14.49
C GLU A 170 -17.46 -9.39 -15.92
N ALA A 171 -17.57 -10.61 -16.46
CA ALA A 171 -17.21 -10.87 -17.84
C ALA A 171 -18.16 -10.11 -18.78
N LEU A 172 -17.57 -9.36 -19.71
CA LEU A 172 -18.27 -8.77 -20.85
C LEU A 172 -18.02 -9.66 -22.08
N ARG A 173 -18.22 -9.12 -23.28
CA ARG A 173 -18.03 -9.88 -24.52
C ARG A 173 -16.54 -10.12 -24.78
N GLY A 174 -16.17 -11.38 -25.05
CA GLY A 174 -14.78 -11.78 -25.31
C GLY A 174 -13.94 -11.82 -24.04
N ASP A 175 -12.68 -11.38 -24.13
CA ASP A 175 -11.74 -11.34 -22.99
C ASP A 175 -11.81 -10.04 -22.18
N TYR A 176 -12.91 -9.30 -22.32
CA TYR A 176 -13.12 -8.01 -21.68
C TYR A 176 -13.87 -8.18 -20.37
N PHE A 177 -13.42 -7.51 -19.31
CA PHE A 177 -14.02 -7.53 -17.99
C PHE A 177 -14.41 -6.12 -17.56
N GLN A 178 -15.53 -6.01 -16.86
CA GLN A 178 -15.85 -4.81 -16.10
C GLN A 178 -15.39 -5.00 -14.66
N THR A 179 -14.44 -4.17 -14.21
CA THR A 179 -13.96 -4.17 -12.82
C THR A 179 -14.73 -3.16 -11.99
N LYS A 180 -15.34 -3.61 -10.89
CA LYS A 180 -16.08 -2.78 -9.94
C LYS A 180 -15.44 -2.86 -8.57
N VAL A 181 -15.06 -1.71 -8.01
CA VAL A 181 -14.54 -1.63 -6.64
C VAL A 181 -15.71 -1.60 -5.65
N LEU A 182 -15.68 -2.53 -4.69
CA LEU A 182 -16.66 -2.64 -3.63
C LEU A 182 -16.41 -1.56 -2.56
N ARG A 183 -17.42 -1.25 -1.74
CA ARG A 183 -17.18 -0.41 -0.55
C ARG A 183 -16.12 -1.08 0.34
N PRO A 184 -15.24 -0.30 0.99
CA PRO A 184 -14.21 -0.89 1.82
C PRO A 184 -14.84 -1.64 2.99
N ARG A 185 -14.23 -2.77 3.36
CA ARG A 185 -14.47 -3.38 4.67
C ARG A 185 -13.60 -2.64 5.68
N THR A 186 -14.20 -2.21 6.79
CA THR A 186 -13.51 -1.45 7.82
C THR A 186 -13.31 -2.31 9.07
N THR A 187 -12.14 -2.20 9.70
CA THR A 187 -11.82 -2.90 10.95
C THR A 187 -11.05 -1.96 11.87
N GLN A 188 -11.55 -1.78 13.09
CA GLN A 188 -10.82 -1.04 14.12
C GLN A 188 -9.71 -1.94 14.69
N LEU A 189 -8.46 -1.52 14.55
CA LEU A 189 -7.31 -2.21 15.12
C LEU A 189 -6.90 -1.61 16.46
N TYR A 190 -7.16 -0.32 16.68
CA TYR A 190 -6.94 0.37 17.94
C TYR A 190 -7.96 1.51 18.14
N PRO A 191 -8.44 1.75 19.38
CA PRO A 191 -8.25 0.91 20.57
C PRO A 191 -8.85 -0.48 20.37
N PRO A 192 -8.33 -1.50 21.07
CA PRO A 192 -8.88 -2.84 20.99
C PRO A 192 -10.25 -2.89 21.69
N GLU A 193 -10.98 -3.98 21.50
CA GLU A 193 -12.26 -4.22 22.17
C GLU A 193 -12.16 -4.05 23.69
N LYS A 194 -13.28 -3.67 24.32
CA LYS A 194 -13.32 -3.37 25.75
C LYS A 194 -12.79 -4.54 26.59
N GLY A 195 -11.73 -4.28 27.34
CA GLY A 195 -11.10 -5.27 28.25
C GLY A 195 -9.92 -6.03 27.61
N ALA A 196 -9.71 -5.91 26.29
CA ALA A 196 -8.54 -6.48 25.63
C ALA A 196 -7.26 -5.65 25.95
N PRO A 197 -6.08 -6.30 25.94
CA PRO A 197 -4.82 -5.62 26.22
C PRO A 197 -4.51 -4.57 25.15
N ARG A 198 -4.06 -3.38 25.58
CA ARG A 198 -3.59 -2.32 24.69
C ARG A 198 -2.12 -2.56 24.39
N THR A 199 -1.86 -3.26 23.30
CA THR A 199 -0.53 -3.68 22.85
C THR A 199 -0.18 -3.07 21.49
N LEU A 200 0.92 -3.53 20.88
CA LEU A 200 1.30 -3.17 19.51
C LEU A 200 0.22 -3.60 18.52
N VAL A 201 0.02 -2.79 17.49
CA VAL A 201 -0.80 -3.13 16.33
C VAL A 201 0.09 -3.42 15.14
N GLU A 202 -0.18 -4.51 14.43
CA GLU A 202 0.52 -4.85 13.21
C GLU A 202 -0.49 -5.17 12.10
N ALA A 203 -0.25 -4.61 10.91
CA ALA A 203 -0.98 -4.95 9.69
C ALA A 203 0.04 -5.28 8.60
N ALA A 204 -0.24 -6.30 7.80
CA ALA A 204 0.67 -6.79 6.77
C ALA A 204 -0.09 -7.14 5.49
N TYR A 205 0.60 -6.93 4.37
CA TYR A 205 0.11 -7.26 3.04
C TYR A 205 1.22 -7.94 2.21
N PRO A 206 0.91 -9.02 1.48
CA PRO A 206 -0.37 -9.74 1.48
C PRO A 206 -0.66 -10.38 2.85
N PRO A 207 -1.95 -10.65 3.16
CA PRO A 207 -2.32 -11.31 4.41
C PRO A 207 -1.63 -12.69 4.50
N GLY A 208 -1.01 -12.99 5.64
CA GLY A 208 -0.27 -14.24 5.86
C GLY A 208 1.25 -14.14 5.66
N ALA A 209 1.82 -12.93 5.60
CA ALA A 209 3.27 -12.73 5.58
C ALA A 209 3.99 -13.58 6.65
N VAL A 210 4.96 -14.39 6.21
CA VAL A 210 5.50 -15.57 6.92
C VAL A 210 6.24 -15.24 8.24
N ALA A 211 6.75 -14.01 8.41
CA ALA A 211 7.62 -13.71 9.54
C ALA A 211 6.84 -13.26 10.80
N PRO A 212 7.20 -13.76 12.00
CA PRO A 212 6.58 -13.38 13.27
C PRO A 212 6.49 -11.86 13.47
N GLY A 213 5.37 -11.41 14.01
CA GLY A 213 5.17 -10.01 14.42
C GLY A 213 6.12 -9.61 15.55
N LEU A 214 6.31 -8.31 15.78
CA LEU A 214 7.07 -7.80 16.92
C LEU A 214 6.43 -8.23 18.26
N LEU A 215 5.10 -8.23 18.36
CA LEU A 215 4.44 -8.71 19.59
C LEU A 215 4.78 -10.19 19.87
N GLU A 216 4.63 -11.03 18.86
CA GLU A 216 4.96 -12.46 18.94
C GLU A 216 6.44 -12.69 19.30
N ARG A 217 7.35 -11.88 18.75
CA ARG A 217 8.78 -11.91 19.10
C ARG A 217 9.03 -11.53 20.55
N ILE A 218 8.31 -10.54 21.07
CA ILE A 218 8.40 -10.13 22.48
C ILE A 218 7.92 -11.25 23.40
N GLU A 219 6.81 -11.90 23.06
CA GLU A 219 6.23 -13.02 23.83
C GLU A 219 7.12 -14.26 23.80
N ARG A 220 7.75 -14.55 22.65
CA ARG A 220 8.70 -15.66 22.48
C ARG A 220 10.10 -15.39 23.01
N ASN A 221 10.34 -14.20 23.55
CA ASN A 221 11.65 -13.76 24.04
C ASN A 221 12.75 -13.89 22.96
N ASP A 222 12.43 -13.42 21.75
CA ASP A 222 13.35 -13.42 20.60
C ASP A 222 14.73 -12.81 20.99
N PRO A 223 15.86 -13.44 20.63
CA PRO A 223 17.18 -12.97 21.03
C PRO A 223 17.52 -11.54 20.61
N ALA A 224 16.97 -11.06 19.49
CA ALA A 224 17.14 -9.68 19.06
C ALA A 224 16.36 -8.72 19.97
N VAL A 225 15.12 -9.08 20.33
CA VAL A 225 14.32 -8.32 21.31
C VAL A 225 15.04 -8.29 22.66
N ALA A 226 15.49 -9.43 23.18
CA ALA A 226 16.17 -9.51 24.47
C ALA A 226 17.46 -8.68 24.50
N ARG A 227 18.24 -8.68 23.41
CA ARG A 227 19.46 -7.86 23.29
C ARG A 227 19.15 -6.36 23.33
N ILE A 228 18.13 -5.91 22.59
CA ILE A 228 17.76 -4.49 22.52
C ILE A 228 17.07 -4.04 23.82
N ALA A 229 16.19 -4.87 24.39
CA ALA A 229 15.59 -4.59 25.69
C ALA A 229 16.66 -4.47 26.79
N GLY A 230 17.65 -5.38 26.79
CA GLY A 230 18.73 -5.39 27.77
C GLY A 230 19.81 -4.33 27.55
N SER A 231 19.82 -3.60 26.43
CA SER A 231 20.85 -2.59 26.18
C SER A 231 20.63 -1.30 26.97
N GLU A 232 19.37 -0.92 27.21
CA GLU A 232 19.01 0.26 27.99
C GLU A 232 17.76 0.03 28.84
N LYS A 233 17.77 0.50 30.09
CA LYS A 233 16.63 0.38 31.02
C LYS A 233 15.31 0.95 30.46
N LYS A 234 15.39 1.94 29.57
CA LYS A 234 14.21 2.56 28.95
C LYS A 234 13.53 1.61 27.96
N PHE A 235 14.29 0.82 27.21
CA PHE A 235 13.76 -0.17 26.27
C PHE A 235 13.17 -1.37 26.98
N ASP A 236 13.83 -1.84 28.04
CA ASP A 236 13.29 -2.89 28.90
C ASP A 236 11.89 -2.52 29.43
N ARG A 237 11.73 -1.29 29.94
CA ARG A 237 10.42 -0.76 30.38
C ARG A 237 9.37 -0.69 29.28
N VAL A 238 9.75 -0.37 28.04
CA VAL A 238 8.83 -0.40 26.89
C VAL A 238 8.34 -1.83 26.66
N VAL A 239 9.26 -2.80 26.61
CA VAL A 239 8.93 -4.22 26.43
C VAL A 239 8.08 -4.77 27.58
N GLU A 240 8.38 -4.42 28.83
CA GLU A 240 7.56 -4.77 30.01
C GLU A 240 6.12 -4.24 29.87
N LYS A 241 5.96 -2.98 29.44
CA LYS A 241 4.63 -2.38 29.23
C LYS A 241 3.86 -3.05 28.11
N ILE A 242 4.52 -3.42 27.02
CA ILE A 242 3.91 -4.19 25.92
C ILE A 242 3.44 -5.55 26.43
N ARG A 243 4.31 -6.32 27.13
CA ARG A 243 3.95 -7.61 27.73
C ARG A 243 2.80 -7.53 28.72
N ALA A 244 2.71 -6.43 29.47
CA ALA A 244 1.64 -6.19 30.42
C ALA A 244 0.31 -5.74 29.78
N GLY A 245 0.23 -5.62 28.44
CA GLY A 245 -0.95 -5.07 27.75
C GLY A 245 -1.21 -3.60 28.05
N LYS A 246 -0.14 -2.86 28.41
CA LYS A 246 -0.15 -1.46 28.83
C LYS A 246 0.75 -0.60 27.95
N ALA A 247 0.88 -0.92 26.66
CA ALA A 247 1.74 -0.21 25.72
C ALA A 247 1.42 1.30 25.69
N GLN A 248 0.15 1.68 25.78
CA GLN A 248 -0.32 3.07 25.87
C GLN A 248 0.24 3.86 27.05
N SER A 249 0.81 3.21 28.07
CA SER A 249 1.45 3.90 29.19
C SER A 249 2.94 4.16 28.96
N ALA A 250 3.53 3.69 27.86
CA ALA A 250 4.94 3.91 27.53
C ALA A 250 5.23 5.39 27.29
N ASN A 251 6.47 5.79 27.59
CA ASN A 251 6.94 7.11 27.17
C ASN A 251 7.02 7.11 25.63
N PRO A 252 6.47 8.12 24.95
CA PRO A 252 6.39 8.11 23.48
C PRO A 252 7.75 8.18 22.79
N ASP A 253 8.72 8.88 23.37
CA ASP A 253 10.06 9.01 22.77
C ASP A 253 10.86 7.70 22.95
N ASP A 254 10.76 7.07 24.12
CA ASP A 254 11.35 5.73 24.37
C ASP A 254 10.74 4.67 23.45
N ALA A 255 9.41 4.70 23.27
CA ALA A 255 8.67 3.81 22.37
C ALA A 255 9.11 3.97 20.91
N ALA A 256 9.29 5.22 20.46
CA ALA A 256 9.69 5.51 19.10
C ALA A 256 11.16 5.14 18.83
N GLU A 257 12.05 5.39 19.79
CA GLU A 257 13.45 4.99 19.68
C GLU A 257 13.61 3.46 19.74
N PHE A 258 12.86 2.78 20.63
CA PHE A 258 12.79 1.32 20.67
C PHE A 258 12.37 0.77 19.30
N LEU A 259 11.29 1.30 18.72
CA LEU A 259 10.80 0.86 17.42
C LEU A 259 11.83 1.12 16.31
N ARG A 260 12.50 2.28 16.33
CA ARG A 260 13.58 2.63 15.38
C ARG A 260 14.77 1.67 15.45
N ILE A 261 15.10 1.12 16.62
CA ILE A 261 16.19 0.15 16.74
C ILE A 261 15.70 -1.26 16.38
N MET A 262 14.49 -1.62 16.82
CA MET A 262 13.89 -2.93 16.56
C MET A 262 13.57 -3.18 15.09
N VAL A 263 13.25 -2.13 14.32
CA VAL A 263 12.93 -2.27 12.89
C VAL A 263 14.11 -2.85 12.09
N VAL A 264 15.36 -2.57 12.48
CA VAL A 264 16.56 -3.01 11.75
C VAL A 264 16.66 -4.54 11.68
N PRO A 265 16.64 -5.30 12.80
CA PRO A 265 16.64 -6.76 12.72
C PRO A 265 15.34 -7.35 12.15
N ILE A 266 14.21 -6.64 12.20
CA ILE A 266 12.94 -7.12 11.61
C ILE A 266 12.94 -6.98 10.08
N ALA A 267 13.43 -5.85 9.56
CA ALA A 267 13.48 -5.56 8.14
C ALA A 267 14.51 -6.41 7.40
N GLY A 268 15.62 -6.76 8.06
CA GLY A 268 16.71 -7.51 7.44
C GLY A 268 17.31 -6.72 6.28
N LYS A 269 17.00 -7.14 5.04
CA LYS A 269 17.43 -6.45 3.81
C LYS A 269 16.35 -5.56 3.17
N GLY A 270 15.12 -5.60 3.69
CA GLY A 270 14.02 -4.78 3.18
C GLY A 270 14.20 -3.30 3.53
N ARG A 271 13.67 -2.42 2.68
CA ARG A 271 13.60 -0.98 2.99
C ARG A 271 12.60 -0.75 4.11
N PHE A 272 12.83 0.27 4.93
CA PHE A 272 11.92 0.63 6.01
C PHE A 272 11.95 2.13 6.28
N ALA A 273 10.91 2.62 6.95
CA ALA A 273 10.83 3.98 7.46
C ALA A 273 10.16 3.99 8.84
N VAL A 274 10.47 5.01 9.63
CA VAL A 274 9.98 5.15 11.01
C VAL A 274 9.48 6.57 11.22
N GLY A 275 8.25 6.70 11.68
CA GLY A 275 7.63 8.00 11.94
C GLY A 275 7.00 8.06 13.32
N THR A 276 6.65 9.27 13.70
CA THR A 276 5.84 9.56 14.87
C THR A 276 4.65 10.44 14.49
N PHE A 277 3.56 10.31 15.22
CA PHE A 277 2.39 11.14 15.09
C PHE A 277 1.97 11.58 16.49
N LYS A 278 2.02 12.88 16.77
CA LYS A 278 1.61 13.45 18.06
C LYS A 278 0.43 14.38 17.83
N GLU A 279 -0.61 14.29 18.64
CA GLU A 279 -1.87 15.05 18.46
C GLU A 279 -1.64 16.56 18.22
N ASN A 280 -0.72 17.15 18.97
CA ASN A 280 -0.43 18.60 18.89
C ASN A 280 0.67 19.01 17.90
N ARG A 281 1.45 18.06 17.37
CA ARG A 281 2.54 18.36 16.41
C ARG A 281 2.31 17.75 15.03
N GLY A 282 1.31 16.89 14.89
CA GLY A 282 1.07 16.12 13.68
C GLY A 282 2.16 15.08 13.43
N PHE A 283 2.37 14.83 12.15
CA PHE A 283 3.28 13.81 11.64
C PHE A 283 4.74 14.30 11.55
N ASP A 284 5.69 13.46 11.98
CA ASP A 284 7.13 13.69 11.80
C ASP A 284 7.90 12.40 11.49
N TRP A 285 8.94 12.49 10.68
CA TRP A 285 9.82 11.37 10.34
C TRP A 285 10.97 11.26 11.33
N LEU A 286 11.12 10.10 11.97
CA LEU A 286 12.35 9.75 12.70
C LEU A 286 13.41 9.14 11.78
N LEU A 287 12.96 8.37 10.80
CA LEU A 287 13.76 7.84 9.71
C LEU A 287 12.89 7.87 8.45
N PRO A 288 13.10 8.83 7.55
CA PRO A 288 12.29 8.95 6.34
C PRO A 288 12.53 7.76 5.39
N PRO A 289 11.54 7.40 4.56
CA PRO A 289 11.72 6.38 3.55
C PRO A 289 12.77 6.82 2.53
N GLU A 290 13.53 5.87 2.01
CA GLU A 290 14.32 6.09 0.80
C GLU A 290 13.35 6.40 -0.35
N GLU A 291 13.51 7.58 -0.99
CA GLU A 291 12.66 7.95 -2.10
C GLU A 291 12.80 6.92 -3.24
N PRO A 292 11.69 6.34 -3.73
CA PRO A 292 11.76 5.39 -4.83
C PRO A 292 12.18 6.13 -6.09
N VAL A 293 13.22 5.64 -6.76
CA VAL A 293 13.54 6.06 -8.13
C VAL A 293 12.33 5.74 -9.01
N GLU A 294 11.69 6.76 -9.59
CA GLU A 294 10.62 6.58 -10.57
C GLU A 294 11.13 5.71 -11.71
N LYS A 295 10.59 4.50 -11.87
CA LYS A 295 10.87 3.66 -13.05
C LYS A 295 10.08 4.22 -14.22
N ALA A 296 10.57 5.30 -14.81
CA ALA A 296 9.87 6.09 -15.83
C ALA A 296 9.89 5.49 -17.25
N VAL A 297 10.22 4.20 -17.41
CA VAL A 297 10.27 3.58 -18.74
C VAL A 297 9.68 2.18 -18.64
N GLU A 298 8.79 1.87 -19.58
CA GLU A 298 8.41 0.50 -19.92
C GLU A 298 9.70 -0.32 -20.08
N ASP A 299 10.01 -1.15 -19.09
CA ASP A 299 11.23 -1.95 -19.12
C ASP A 299 11.06 -2.97 -20.24
N LYS A 300 11.57 -2.64 -21.44
CA LYS A 300 11.59 -3.56 -22.59
C LYS A 300 12.42 -4.83 -22.30
N LYS A 301 13.10 -4.88 -21.15
CA LYS A 301 13.80 -6.05 -20.60
C LYS A 301 13.21 -6.49 -19.25
N ARG A 302 11.92 -6.23 -19.02
CA ARG A 302 11.22 -6.70 -17.84
C ARG A 302 11.35 -8.23 -17.73
N PRO A 303 11.89 -8.78 -16.63
CA PRO A 303 11.93 -10.22 -16.44
C PRO A 303 10.51 -10.79 -16.50
N PRO A 304 10.30 -12.01 -17.03
CA PRO A 304 9.00 -12.65 -17.06
C PRO A 304 8.35 -12.79 -15.67
N GLU A 305 9.12 -12.64 -14.59
CA GLU A 305 8.74 -12.85 -13.18
C GLU A 305 8.33 -11.55 -12.45
N ALA A 306 8.27 -10.41 -13.15
CA ALA A 306 7.92 -9.15 -12.52
C ALA A 306 6.43 -9.07 -12.09
N PRO A 307 6.07 -8.24 -11.08
CA PRO A 307 4.78 -8.30 -10.40
C PRO A 307 3.65 -7.84 -11.30
N THR A 308 2.55 -8.58 -11.39
CA THR A 308 1.40 -8.18 -12.23
C THR A 308 0.10 -8.58 -11.58
N LEU A 309 -0.98 -7.83 -11.86
CA LEU A 309 -2.33 -8.23 -11.46
C LEU A 309 -2.86 -9.47 -12.21
N ARG A 310 -2.09 -10.04 -13.14
CA ARG A 310 -2.45 -11.27 -13.86
C ARG A 310 -1.90 -12.53 -13.20
N ARG A 311 -1.08 -12.40 -12.16
CA ARG A 311 -0.46 -13.51 -11.45
C ARG A 311 -0.59 -13.32 -9.96
N LYS A 312 -0.83 -14.42 -9.24
CA LYS A 312 -0.79 -14.39 -7.78
C LYS A 312 0.61 -14.12 -7.25
N PRO A 313 0.73 -13.35 -6.15
CA PRO A 313 1.92 -13.29 -5.32
C PRO A 313 2.46 -14.68 -5.04
N GLN A 314 3.73 -14.93 -5.36
CA GLN A 314 4.40 -16.15 -4.90
C GLN A 314 4.69 -16.03 -3.39
N PRO A 315 4.30 -17.02 -2.56
CA PRO A 315 4.52 -16.99 -1.12
C PRO A 315 5.99 -17.18 -0.71
#